data_AF-A0A7Y0IHW2-F1
#
_entry.id   AF-A0A7Y0IHW2-F1
#
_cell.length_a   1.000
_cell.length_b   1.000
_cell.length_c   1.000
_cell.angle_alpha   90.00
_cell.angle_beta   90.00
_cell.angle_gamma   90.00
#
_symmetry.space_group_name_H-M   'P 1'
#
loop_
_entity.id
_entity.type
_entity.pdbx_description
1 polymer ?
#
loop_
_entity_poly.entity_id
_entity_poly.type
_entity_poly.pdbx_seq_one_letter_code
_entity_poly.pdbx_strand_id
1 'polypeptide(L)'
;MPEDYQDIVLAAYKKMKDNGKLHAILPQATTTRLRRACLKVYDDRYTPKDADILSMFFKKDKMECDDFGKVIYDSDADDFKALRNHIKGETGKTKEENTDLLAWLIDLEPRPRSAYYLSSDKTIKIGGMPINELFLPPVPPIPPGPQKPSIPPIQAEDPVYLPRFSPRYITVSCIILLLVGTTSFAVWERRSKMVRRPESGEKFMYWDGDHYEPVKDEKQDVGAAIIPLNIQTLTQQRKINLPDTLTSYSIGKVWYKGHGKDHEFFTDSGAYPLDTQRVLKPLSNTILTKYTSNYRYLLTRLVWFLCAAFFVGICGIWASKLKKEVKARHKPQEENSTSESDFSESPLMAEQSERNLAL
;
A
#
# COMPACT_ATOMS: atom_id res chain seq x y z
N MET A 1 6.78 -20.99 -50.95
CA MET A 1 7.78 -20.33 -50.07
C MET A 1 7.71 -21.01 -48.71
N PRO A 2 8.83 -21.22 -47.99
CA PRO A 2 8.76 -21.64 -46.59
C PRO A 2 7.94 -20.59 -45.81
N GLU A 3 7.01 -21.03 -44.97
CA GLU A 3 6.24 -20.12 -44.12
C GLU A 3 7.20 -19.37 -43.19
N ASP A 4 7.10 -18.03 -43.19
CA ASP A 4 7.90 -17.18 -42.31
C ASP A 4 7.42 -17.37 -40.87
N TYR A 5 8.33 -17.72 -39.95
CA TYR A 5 7.99 -17.95 -38.55
C TYR A 5 7.30 -16.73 -37.92
N GLN A 6 7.65 -15.53 -38.38
CA GLN A 6 7.01 -14.30 -37.96
C GLN A 6 5.50 -14.27 -38.29
N ASP A 7 5.13 -14.71 -39.49
CA ASP A 7 3.74 -14.74 -39.92
C ASP A 7 2.95 -15.79 -39.13
N ILE A 8 3.57 -16.94 -38.82
CA ILE A 8 2.98 -18.02 -38.02
C ILE A 8 2.65 -17.52 -36.61
N VAL A 9 3.61 -16.89 -35.93
CA VAL A 9 3.43 -16.40 -34.55
C VAL A 9 2.35 -15.31 -34.52
N LEU A 10 2.37 -14.38 -35.49
CA LEU A 10 1.37 -13.31 -35.56
C LEU A 10 -0.03 -13.86 -35.87
N ALA A 11 -0.14 -14.84 -36.76
CA ALA A 11 -1.41 -15.50 -37.07
C ALA A 11 -1.96 -16.26 -35.85
N ALA A 12 -1.11 -17.00 -35.12
CA ALA A 12 -1.49 -17.70 -33.89
C ALA A 12 -2.00 -16.71 -32.82
N TYR A 13 -1.28 -15.60 -32.63
CA TYR A 13 -1.70 -14.52 -31.73
C TYR A 13 -3.09 -13.96 -32.11
N LYS A 14 -3.31 -13.61 -33.39
CA LYS A 14 -4.60 -13.09 -33.87
C LYS A 14 -5.72 -14.10 -33.66
N LYS A 15 -5.48 -15.37 -34.01
CA LYS A 15 -6.45 -16.47 -33.83
C LYS A 15 -6.85 -16.62 -32.36
N MET A 16 -5.90 -16.60 -31.43
CA MET A 16 -6.24 -16.61 -29.99
C MET A 16 -7.02 -15.38 -29.56
N LYS A 17 -6.67 -14.20 -30.09
CA LYS A 17 -7.26 -12.93 -29.72
C LYS A 17 -8.74 -12.90 -30.10
N ASP A 18 -9.03 -13.27 -31.35
CA ASP A 18 -10.36 -13.23 -31.92
C ASP A 18 -11.30 -14.27 -31.27
N ASN A 19 -10.73 -15.35 -30.74
CA ASN A 19 -11.47 -16.39 -30.01
C ASN A 19 -11.51 -16.15 -28.48
N GLY A 20 -11.04 -15.00 -27.99
CA GLY A 20 -11.05 -14.64 -26.56
C GLY A 20 -10.17 -15.54 -25.67
N LYS A 21 -9.24 -16.29 -26.26
CA LYS A 21 -8.38 -17.28 -25.57
C LYS A 21 -7.06 -16.71 -25.08
N LEU A 22 -6.69 -15.48 -25.47
CA LEU A 22 -5.60 -14.81 -24.76
C LEU A 22 -6.06 -14.58 -23.32
N HIS A 23 -5.35 -15.17 -22.35
CA HIS A 23 -5.44 -14.81 -20.94
C HIS A 23 -5.58 -13.28 -20.84
N ALA A 24 -6.40 -12.76 -19.91
CA ALA A 24 -6.83 -11.36 -19.73
C ALA A 24 -5.75 -10.24 -19.78
N ILE A 25 -4.52 -10.62 -19.99
CA ILE A 25 -3.27 -9.91 -20.03
C ILE A 25 -3.10 -9.08 -21.32
N LEU A 26 -3.58 -9.54 -22.48
CA LEU A 26 -3.22 -8.97 -23.80
C LEU A 26 -4.34 -8.43 -24.74
N PRO A 27 -5.63 -8.26 -24.36
CA PRO A 27 -6.67 -7.86 -25.31
C PRO A 27 -6.49 -6.43 -25.88
N GLN A 28 -5.69 -5.59 -25.23
CA GLN A 28 -5.24 -4.29 -25.75
C GLN A 28 -3.74 -4.17 -25.51
N ALA A 29 -2.92 -4.53 -26.50
CA ALA A 29 -1.47 -4.47 -26.40
C ALA A 29 -1.00 -3.01 -26.27
N THR A 30 -0.85 -2.55 -25.02
CA THR A 30 -0.04 -1.36 -24.68
C THR A 30 1.32 -1.85 -24.18
N THR A 31 2.34 -1.00 -24.30
CA THR A 31 3.70 -1.31 -23.85
C THR A 31 3.76 -1.72 -22.37
N THR A 32 3.05 -1.00 -21.50
CA THR A 32 2.94 -1.36 -20.07
C THR A 32 2.24 -2.70 -19.83
N ARG A 33 1.23 -3.04 -20.64
CA ARG A 33 0.54 -4.34 -20.52
C ARG A 33 1.40 -5.49 -21.04
N LEU A 34 2.21 -5.27 -22.08
CA LEU A 34 3.19 -6.24 -22.57
C LEU A 34 4.27 -6.52 -21.50
N ARG A 35 4.83 -5.49 -20.85
CA ARG A 35 5.76 -5.69 -19.73
C ARG A 35 5.13 -6.49 -18.58
N ARG A 36 3.91 -6.11 -18.17
CA ARG A 36 3.17 -6.83 -17.12
C ARG A 36 2.83 -8.26 -17.53
N ALA A 37 2.60 -8.50 -18.83
CA ALA A 37 2.41 -9.84 -19.38
C ALA A 37 3.66 -10.69 -19.22
N CYS A 38 4.82 -10.13 -19.56
CA CYS A 38 6.11 -10.81 -19.43
C CYS A 38 6.36 -11.20 -17.97
N LEU A 39 6.14 -10.29 -17.02
CA LEU A 39 6.29 -10.59 -15.58
C LEU A 39 5.39 -11.75 -15.15
N LYS A 40 4.11 -11.70 -15.53
CA LYS A 40 3.19 -12.77 -15.16
C LYS A 40 3.55 -14.12 -15.79
N VAL A 41 3.90 -14.14 -17.07
CA VAL A 41 4.33 -15.37 -17.76
C VAL A 41 5.64 -15.90 -17.17
N TYR A 42 6.53 -15.01 -16.73
CA TYR A 42 7.76 -15.38 -16.03
C TYR A 42 7.45 -16.09 -14.71
N ASP A 43 6.61 -15.49 -13.87
CA ASP A 43 6.22 -16.06 -12.57
C ASP A 43 5.47 -17.41 -12.71
N ASP A 44 4.61 -17.53 -13.74
CA ASP A 44 3.72 -18.68 -13.91
C ASP A 44 4.36 -19.85 -14.68
N ARG A 45 5.19 -19.59 -15.70
CA ARG A 45 5.63 -20.59 -16.70
C ARG A 45 7.10 -20.53 -17.09
N TYR A 46 7.94 -19.69 -16.47
CA TYR A 46 9.34 -19.59 -16.88
C TYR A 46 10.05 -20.94 -16.79
N THR A 47 10.76 -21.28 -17.86
CA THR A 47 11.69 -22.41 -17.87
C THR A 47 13.08 -21.94 -18.30
N PRO A 48 14.18 -22.58 -17.85
CA PRO A 48 15.53 -22.22 -18.28
C PRO A 48 15.74 -22.27 -19.81
N LYS A 49 14.89 -22.99 -20.55
CA LYS A 49 14.91 -23.03 -22.03
C LYS A 49 14.52 -21.70 -22.66
N ASP A 50 13.73 -20.89 -21.96
CA ASP A 50 13.28 -19.58 -22.42
C ASP A 50 14.29 -18.46 -22.11
N ALA A 51 15.38 -18.76 -21.37
CA ALA A 51 16.40 -17.78 -20.99
C ALA A 51 17.04 -17.10 -22.21
N ASP A 52 17.22 -17.83 -23.31
CA ASP A 52 17.77 -17.28 -24.57
C ASP A 52 16.85 -16.22 -25.18
N ILE A 53 15.53 -16.41 -25.07
CA ILE A 53 14.53 -15.47 -25.59
C ILE A 53 14.60 -14.15 -24.80
N LEU A 54 14.62 -14.25 -23.46
CA LEU A 54 14.68 -13.09 -22.58
C LEU A 54 16.03 -12.37 -22.70
N SER A 55 17.12 -13.13 -22.75
CA SER A 55 18.48 -12.63 -22.97
C SER A 55 18.58 -11.80 -24.25
N MET A 56 18.09 -12.34 -25.37
CA MET A 56 18.12 -11.66 -26.67
C MET A 56 17.26 -10.39 -26.67
N PHE A 57 16.05 -10.45 -26.11
CA PHE A 57 15.13 -9.31 -26.10
C PHE A 57 15.64 -8.16 -25.21
N PHE A 58 16.07 -8.47 -23.98
CA PHE A 58 16.55 -7.46 -23.03
C PHE A 58 18.02 -7.09 -23.18
N LYS A 59 18.73 -7.75 -24.12
CA LYS A 59 20.17 -7.54 -24.38
C LYS A 59 21.00 -7.71 -23.11
N LYS A 60 20.72 -8.79 -22.37
CA LYS A 60 21.43 -9.17 -21.15
C LYS A 60 22.07 -10.53 -21.32
N ASP A 61 23.32 -10.68 -20.91
CA ASP A 61 23.97 -11.98 -20.94
C ASP A 61 23.28 -12.92 -19.94
N LYS A 62 22.82 -14.06 -20.42
CA LYS A 62 22.21 -15.11 -19.59
C LYS A 62 23.20 -15.73 -18.59
N MET A 63 24.51 -15.64 -18.83
CA MET A 63 25.54 -16.13 -17.91
C MET A 63 25.77 -15.16 -16.75
N GLU A 64 25.48 -13.88 -16.94
CA GLU A 64 25.64 -12.83 -15.91
C GLU A 64 24.32 -12.48 -15.22
N CYS A 65 23.18 -12.93 -15.76
CA CYS A 65 21.85 -12.62 -15.27
C CYS A 65 21.27 -13.78 -14.46
N ASP A 66 21.38 -13.70 -13.13
CA ASP A 66 20.80 -14.70 -12.21
C ASP A 66 19.26 -14.74 -12.25
N ASP A 67 18.61 -13.61 -12.55
CA ASP A 67 17.15 -13.48 -12.51
C ASP A 67 16.61 -12.48 -13.55
N PHE A 68 16.01 -12.99 -14.63
CA PHE A 68 15.35 -12.16 -15.63
C PHE A 68 14.08 -11.48 -15.10
N GLY A 69 13.51 -11.91 -13.97
CA GLY A 69 12.35 -11.28 -13.36
C GLY A 69 12.64 -9.83 -12.97
N LYS A 70 13.82 -9.55 -12.41
CA LYS A 70 14.29 -8.18 -12.15
C LYS A 70 14.50 -7.39 -13.43
N VAL A 71 15.10 -8.00 -14.45
CA VAL A 71 15.32 -7.34 -15.75
C VAL A 71 14.00 -6.91 -16.39
N ILE A 72 12.99 -7.79 -16.38
CA ILE A 72 11.65 -7.46 -16.87
C ILE A 72 11.00 -6.38 -15.98
N TYR A 73 11.19 -6.44 -14.66
CA TYR A 73 10.66 -5.44 -13.74
C TYR A 73 11.29 -4.07 -13.96
N ASP A 74 12.58 -3.97 -14.26
CA ASP A 74 13.28 -2.69 -14.44
C ASP A 74 13.22 -2.16 -15.88
N SER A 75 12.80 -3.00 -16.85
CA SER A 75 12.69 -2.62 -18.27
C SER A 75 11.75 -1.43 -18.52
N ASP A 76 12.09 -0.60 -19.52
CA ASP A 76 11.26 0.53 -19.90
C ASP A 76 10.03 0.04 -20.70
N ALA A 77 8.91 0.73 -20.58
CA ALA A 77 7.76 0.47 -21.44
C ALA A 77 8.14 0.66 -22.93
N ASP A 78 9.04 1.59 -23.24
CA ASP A 78 9.46 1.86 -24.62
C ASP A 78 10.20 0.69 -25.29
N ASP A 79 10.80 -0.23 -24.52
CA ASP A 79 11.44 -1.44 -25.05
C ASP A 79 10.44 -2.33 -25.82
N PHE A 80 9.17 -2.30 -25.42
CA PHE A 80 8.10 -3.10 -26.03
C PHE A 80 7.43 -2.42 -27.23
N LYS A 81 7.86 -1.21 -27.61
CA LYS A 81 7.22 -0.42 -28.67
C LYS A 81 7.28 -1.13 -30.03
N ALA A 82 8.42 -1.75 -30.36
CA ALA A 82 8.59 -2.49 -31.61
C ALA A 82 7.65 -3.70 -31.68
N LEU A 83 7.60 -4.51 -30.62
CA LEU A 83 6.66 -5.62 -30.50
C LEU A 83 5.20 -5.17 -30.61
N ARG A 84 4.82 -4.11 -29.89
CA ARG A 84 3.46 -3.55 -29.93
C ARG A 84 3.04 -3.16 -31.35
N ASN A 85 3.91 -2.43 -32.07
CA ASN A 85 3.62 -1.97 -33.42
C ASN A 85 3.46 -3.15 -34.39
N HIS A 86 4.25 -4.20 -34.22
CA HIS A 86 4.13 -5.42 -35.00
C HIS A 86 2.79 -6.15 -34.75
N ILE A 87 2.42 -6.33 -33.48
CA ILE A 87 1.14 -6.95 -33.09
C ILE A 87 -0.06 -6.18 -33.62
N LYS A 88 0.02 -4.84 -33.67
CA LYS A 88 -1.04 -3.97 -34.20
C LYS A 88 -1.11 -3.95 -35.74
N GLY A 89 -0.14 -4.52 -36.43
CA GLY A 89 -0.05 -4.44 -37.89
C GLY A 89 0.38 -3.06 -38.41
N GLU A 90 0.94 -2.20 -37.55
CA GLU A 90 1.51 -0.90 -37.94
C GLU A 90 2.85 -1.06 -38.68
N THR A 91 3.45 -2.26 -38.62
CA THR A 91 4.71 -2.62 -39.28
C THR A 91 4.60 -4.02 -39.88
N GLY A 92 5.17 -4.21 -41.09
CA GLY A 92 5.12 -5.51 -41.79
C GLY A 92 6.03 -6.56 -41.16
N LYS A 93 7.30 -6.24 -40.91
CA LYS A 93 8.28 -7.10 -40.22
C LYS A 93 8.83 -6.41 -38.98
N THR A 94 9.36 -7.20 -38.06
CA THR A 94 10.06 -6.77 -36.84
C THR A 94 11.28 -7.65 -36.60
N LYS A 95 12.12 -7.28 -35.64
CA LYS A 95 13.30 -8.08 -35.27
C LYS A 95 12.88 -9.42 -34.66
N GLU A 96 13.73 -10.42 -34.86
CA GLU A 96 13.51 -11.80 -34.42
C GLU A 96 13.22 -11.89 -32.92
N GLU A 97 13.94 -11.12 -32.11
CA GLU A 97 13.75 -11.02 -30.65
C GLU A 97 12.32 -10.66 -30.23
N ASN A 98 11.63 -9.83 -31.02
CA ASN A 98 10.23 -9.46 -30.73
C ASN A 98 9.28 -10.63 -31.08
N THR A 99 9.55 -11.34 -32.17
CA THR A 99 8.76 -12.50 -32.59
C THR A 99 8.91 -13.65 -31.58
N ASP A 100 10.12 -13.90 -31.12
CA ASP A 100 10.40 -14.95 -30.13
C ASP A 100 9.78 -14.62 -28.77
N LEU A 101 9.84 -13.35 -28.34
CA LEU A 101 9.15 -12.92 -27.13
C LEU A 101 7.62 -13.09 -27.25
N LEU A 102 7.05 -12.80 -28.42
CA LEU A 102 5.61 -13.01 -28.66
C LEU A 102 5.23 -14.49 -28.57
N ALA A 103 6.03 -15.36 -29.20
CA ALA A 103 5.84 -16.81 -29.15
C ALA A 103 5.86 -17.32 -27.70
N TRP A 104 6.81 -16.84 -26.88
CA TRP A 104 6.88 -17.16 -25.45
C TRP A 104 5.64 -16.66 -24.68
N LEU A 105 5.19 -15.43 -24.92
CA LEU A 105 4.01 -14.86 -24.25
C LEU A 105 2.73 -15.64 -24.49
N ILE A 106 2.50 -16.09 -25.73
CA ILE A 106 1.29 -16.86 -26.10
C ILE A 106 1.45 -18.37 -25.89
N ASP A 107 2.57 -18.79 -25.30
CA ASP A 107 2.90 -20.20 -25.08
C ASP A 107 2.98 -21.06 -26.36
N LEU A 108 3.45 -20.49 -27.46
CA LEU A 108 3.62 -21.18 -28.73
C LEU A 108 4.88 -22.05 -28.73
N GLU A 109 4.76 -23.25 -29.27
CA GLU A 109 5.84 -24.17 -29.56
C GLU A 109 5.80 -24.62 -31.02
N PRO A 110 6.97 -24.82 -31.68
CA PRO A 110 8.31 -24.66 -31.12
C PRO A 110 8.77 -23.20 -31.02
N ARG A 111 9.45 -22.86 -29.92
CA ARG A 111 10.11 -21.57 -29.67
C ARG A 111 11.52 -21.80 -29.10
N PRO A 112 12.50 -20.91 -29.34
CA PRO A 112 12.50 -19.74 -30.23
C PRO A 112 12.49 -20.11 -31.73
N ARG A 113 12.53 -19.10 -32.60
CA ARG A 113 12.57 -19.23 -34.07
C ARG A 113 13.56 -20.29 -34.56
N SER A 114 14.75 -20.37 -33.97
CA SER A 114 15.75 -21.37 -34.35
C SER A 114 15.25 -22.81 -34.16
N ALA A 115 14.50 -23.07 -33.08
CA ALA A 115 13.89 -24.38 -32.83
C ALA A 115 12.84 -24.74 -33.89
N TYR A 116 12.09 -23.76 -34.40
CA TYR A 116 11.14 -23.99 -35.49
C TYR A 116 11.82 -24.45 -36.78
N TYR A 117 12.90 -23.78 -37.19
CA TYR A 117 13.61 -24.14 -38.43
C TYR A 117 14.42 -25.44 -38.32
N LEU A 118 14.86 -25.81 -37.11
CA LEU A 118 15.58 -27.06 -36.84
C LEU A 118 14.66 -28.26 -36.58
N SER A 119 13.37 -28.02 -36.31
CA SER A 119 12.42 -29.10 -36.04
C SER A 119 12.00 -29.83 -37.30
N SER A 120 11.98 -31.17 -37.22
CA SER A 120 11.37 -32.03 -38.26
C SER A 120 9.84 -32.01 -38.18
N ASP A 121 9.28 -31.75 -36.99
CA ASP A 121 7.85 -31.58 -36.75
C ASP A 121 7.51 -30.08 -36.71
N LYS A 122 6.71 -29.62 -37.70
CA LYS A 122 6.26 -28.22 -37.79
C LYS A 122 4.90 -27.99 -37.13
N THR A 123 4.41 -28.95 -36.32
CA THR A 123 3.14 -28.82 -35.61
C THR A 123 3.20 -27.66 -34.63
N ILE A 124 2.39 -26.63 -34.87
CA ILE A 124 2.25 -25.48 -33.97
C ILE A 124 1.36 -25.87 -32.80
N LYS A 125 1.93 -25.82 -31.60
CA LYS A 125 1.25 -26.13 -30.35
C LYS A 125 1.18 -24.90 -29.47
N ILE A 126 0.14 -24.81 -28.65
CA ILE A 126 -0.03 -23.78 -27.63
C ILE A 126 -0.36 -24.49 -26.32
N GLY A 127 0.46 -24.29 -25.29
CA GLY A 127 0.29 -25.00 -24.02
C GLY A 127 0.24 -26.52 -24.17
N GLY A 128 1.00 -27.06 -25.13
CA GLY A 128 1.06 -28.49 -25.44
C GLY A 128 -0.04 -29.02 -26.38
N MET A 129 -1.08 -28.24 -26.70
CA MET A 129 -2.16 -28.67 -27.62
C MET A 129 -1.98 -28.14 -29.04
N PRO A 130 -2.27 -28.93 -30.09
CA PRO A 130 -2.26 -28.46 -31.47
C PRO A 130 -3.22 -27.30 -31.71
N ILE A 131 -2.78 -26.28 -32.45
CA ILE A 131 -3.58 -25.07 -32.71
C ILE A 131 -4.94 -25.37 -33.40
N ASN A 132 -5.08 -26.50 -34.08
CA ASN A 132 -6.35 -26.88 -34.73
C ASN A 132 -7.38 -27.41 -33.74
N GLU A 133 -6.95 -28.10 -32.69
CA GLU A 133 -7.82 -28.64 -31.65
C GLU A 133 -8.34 -27.53 -30.71
N LEU A 134 -7.55 -26.47 -30.55
CA LEU A 134 -7.89 -25.31 -29.74
C LEU A 134 -9.07 -24.49 -30.28
N PHE A 135 -9.45 -24.63 -31.55
CA PHE A 135 -10.53 -23.83 -32.15
C PHE A 135 -11.54 -24.70 -32.91
N LEU A 136 -11.74 -25.94 -32.44
CA LEU A 136 -12.79 -26.79 -32.99
C LEU A 136 -14.14 -26.06 -32.88
N PRO A 137 -14.96 -26.07 -33.95
CA PRO A 137 -16.31 -25.54 -33.88
C PRO A 137 -17.10 -26.30 -32.80
N PRO A 138 -18.12 -25.67 -32.18
CA PRO A 138 -19.00 -26.38 -31.27
C PRO A 138 -19.56 -27.60 -32.01
N VAL A 139 -19.24 -28.79 -31.50
CA VAL A 139 -19.80 -30.04 -32.03
C VAL A 139 -21.32 -29.90 -32.00
N PRO A 140 -22.03 -30.13 -33.12
CA PRO A 140 -23.48 -30.03 -33.13
C PRO A 140 -24.07 -30.97 -32.07
N PRO A 141 -25.15 -30.56 -31.38
CA PRO A 141 -25.70 -31.32 -30.27
C PRO A 141 -26.19 -32.69 -30.77
N ILE A 142 -25.48 -33.75 -30.37
CA ILE A 142 -25.94 -35.13 -30.53
C ILE A 142 -26.97 -35.38 -29.42
N PRO A 143 -28.17 -35.92 -29.75
CA PRO A 143 -29.23 -36.16 -28.76
C PRO A 143 -28.81 -37.22 -27.72
N PRO A 144 -29.35 -37.13 -26.49
CA PRO A 144 -28.85 -37.90 -25.35
C PRO A 144 -29.23 -39.37 -25.45
N GLY A 145 -28.23 -40.23 -25.64
CA GLY A 145 -28.31 -41.67 -25.38
C GLY A 145 -27.46 -42.04 -24.17
N PRO A 146 -27.81 -43.09 -23.41
CA PRO A 146 -27.29 -43.32 -22.08
C PRO A 146 -25.83 -43.78 -22.14
N GLN A 147 -24.92 -42.95 -21.62
CA GLN A 147 -23.52 -43.34 -21.42
C GLN A 147 -23.24 -43.55 -19.93
N LYS A 148 -22.75 -44.76 -19.68
CA LYS A 148 -22.26 -45.37 -18.45
C LYS A 148 -21.16 -44.50 -17.80
N PRO A 149 -21.08 -44.41 -16.46
CA PRO A 149 -20.18 -43.46 -15.80
C PRO A 149 -18.71 -43.84 -16.03
N SER A 150 -17.99 -43.01 -16.78
CA SER A 150 -16.53 -42.97 -16.78
C SER A 150 -16.08 -42.00 -15.69
N ILE A 151 -15.31 -42.51 -14.74
CA ILE A 151 -14.67 -41.72 -13.68
C ILE A 151 -13.69 -40.75 -14.34
N PRO A 152 -13.85 -39.41 -14.19
CA PRO A 152 -12.85 -38.45 -14.63
C PRO A 152 -11.59 -38.55 -13.75
N PRO A 153 -10.40 -38.28 -14.31
CA PRO A 153 -9.17 -38.23 -13.53
C PRO A 153 -9.31 -37.12 -12.50
N ILE A 154 -8.90 -37.41 -11.26
CA ILE A 154 -8.81 -36.46 -10.16
C ILE A 154 -7.92 -35.30 -10.62
N GLN A 155 -8.54 -34.22 -11.10
CA GLN A 155 -7.90 -32.93 -11.23
C GLN A 155 -7.76 -32.41 -9.80
N ALA A 156 -6.54 -32.29 -9.31
CA ALA A 156 -6.28 -31.53 -8.11
C ALA A 156 -6.75 -30.09 -8.39
N GLU A 157 -7.87 -29.70 -7.80
CA GLU A 157 -8.34 -28.32 -7.89
C GLU A 157 -7.27 -27.42 -7.27
N ASP A 158 -6.69 -26.55 -8.09
CA ASP A 158 -5.79 -25.50 -7.62
C ASP A 158 -6.50 -24.70 -6.52
N PRO A 159 -5.84 -24.42 -5.38
CA PRO A 159 -6.47 -23.68 -4.31
C PRO A 159 -6.93 -22.32 -4.84
N VAL A 160 -8.25 -22.08 -4.83
CA VAL A 160 -8.84 -20.80 -5.20
C VAL A 160 -8.41 -19.76 -4.17
N TYR A 161 -7.39 -18.98 -4.52
CA TYR A 161 -6.89 -17.90 -3.69
C TYR A 161 -7.85 -16.71 -3.70
N LEU A 162 -8.83 -16.72 -2.79
CA LEU A 162 -9.60 -15.52 -2.48
C LEU A 162 -8.72 -14.57 -1.66
N PRO A 163 -8.57 -13.28 -2.07
CA PRO A 163 -7.89 -12.31 -1.25
C PRO A 163 -8.55 -12.22 0.13
N ARG A 164 -7.75 -12.37 1.19
CA ARG A 164 -8.25 -12.45 2.58
C ARG A 164 -9.05 -11.22 3.00
N PHE A 165 -8.72 -10.07 2.41
CA PHE A 165 -9.38 -8.79 2.66
C PHE A 165 -9.59 -8.07 1.32
N SER A 166 -10.78 -7.49 1.12
CA SER A 166 -11.06 -6.72 -0.10
C SER A 166 -10.19 -5.45 -0.13
N PRO A 167 -9.66 -5.05 -1.30
CA PRO A 167 -8.78 -3.88 -1.43
C PRO A 167 -9.37 -2.60 -0.85
N ARG A 168 -10.70 -2.45 -0.90
CA ARG A 168 -11.43 -1.29 -0.37
C ARG A 168 -11.37 -1.21 1.17
N TYR A 169 -11.32 -2.34 1.87
CA TYR A 169 -11.20 -2.34 3.34
C TYR A 169 -9.77 -2.06 3.78
N ILE A 170 -8.77 -2.52 3.01
CA ILE A 170 -7.35 -2.22 3.29
C ILE A 170 -7.10 -0.72 3.14
N THR A 171 -7.60 -0.08 2.06
CA THR A 171 -7.44 1.36 1.88
C THR A 171 -8.13 2.17 2.98
N VAL A 172 -9.37 1.81 3.34
CA VAL A 172 -10.09 2.46 4.45
C VAL A 172 -9.35 2.27 5.77
N SER A 173 -8.81 1.07 6.06
CA SER A 173 -8.03 0.81 7.27
C SER A 173 -6.74 1.64 7.33
N CYS A 174 -5.99 1.75 6.23
CA CYS A 174 -4.80 2.60 6.16
C CYS A 174 -5.12 4.08 6.43
N ILE A 175 -6.23 4.59 5.87
CA ILE A 175 -6.68 5.97 6.12
C ILE A 175 -7.04 6.16 7.60
N ILE A 176 -7.78 5.22 8.19
CA ILE A 176 -8.12 5.27 9.62
C ILE A 176 -6.87 5.24 10.50
N LEU A 177 -5.87 4.39 10.19
CA LEU A 177 -4.62 4.33 10.96
C LEU A 177 -3.84 5.64 10.90
N LEU A 178 -3.78 6.31 9.75
CA LEU A 178 -3.15 7.62 9.63
C LEU A 178 -3.91 8.70 10.42
N LEU A 179 -5.25 8.68 10.40
CA LEU A 179 -6.08 9.62 11.16
C LEU A 179 -5.97 9.39 12.67
N VAL A 180 -6.02 8.14 13.13
CA VAL A 180 -5.88 7.79 14.55
C VAL A 180 -4.46 8.10 15.03
N GLY A 181 -3.43 7.82 14.24
CA GLY A 181 -2.05 8.14 14.58
C GLY A 181 -1.81 9.65 14.71
N THR A 182 -2.29 10.43 13.74
CA THR A 182 -2.15 11.90 13.76
C THR A 182 -2.92 12.55 14.91
N THR A 183 -4.16 12.13 15.16
CA THR A 183 -4.97 12.63 16.28
C THR A 183 -4.40 12.23 17.63
N SER A 184 -3.96 10.97 17.79
CA SER A 184 -3.34 10.48 19.03
C SER A 184 -2.04 11.22 19.33
N PHE A 185 -1.19 11.44 18.31
CA PHE A 185 0.04 12.21 18.46
C PHE A 185 -0.25 13.67 18.86
N ALA A 186 -1.24 14.32 18.22
CA ALA A 186 -1.62 15.68 18.56
C ALA A 186 -2.18 15.79 19.99
N VAL A 187 -2.91 14.78 20.47
CA VAL A 187 -3.39 14.71 21.85
C VAL A 187 -2.22 14.48 22.82
N TRP A 188 -1.30 13.56 22.50
CA TRP A 188 -0.09 13.31 23.29
C TRP A 188 0.76 14.58 23.45
N GLU A 189 1.00 15.30 22.34
CA GLU A 189 1.76 16.56 22.32
C GLU A 189 1.10 17.66 23.17
N ARG A 190 -0.23 17.61 23.37
CA ARG A 190 -0.95 18.50 24.30
C ARG A 190 -0.93 18.00 25.75
N ARG A 191 -0.98 16.68 25.96
CA ARG A 191 -1.07 16.06 27.30
C ARG A 191 0.20 16.24 28.13
N SER A 192 1.37 16.22 27.50
CA SER A 192 2.66 16.51 28.14
C SER A 192 2.77 17.91 28.73
N LYS A 193 1.73 18.76 28.58
CA LYS A 193 1.70 20.14 29.08
C LYS A 193 0.78 20.33 30.31
N MET A 194 0.29 19.29 30.96
CA MET A 194 -0.59 19.46 32.12
C MET A 194 0.23 19.74 33.38
N VAL A 195 0.24 21.00 33.86
CA VAL A 195 0.91 21.39 35.11
C VAL A 195 0.17 20.80 36.30
N ARG A 196 0.92 20.18 37.21
CA ARG A 196 0.40 19.64 38.46
C ARG A 196 -0.23 20.75 39.30
N ARG A 197 -1.43 20.52 39.81
CA ARG A 197 -2.05 21.43 40.78
C ARG A 197 -1.43 21.20 42.16
N PRO A 198 -1.19 22.25 42.95
CA PRO A 198 -0.65 22.10 44.30
C PRO A 198 -1.64 21.34 45.18
N GLU A 199 -1.12 20.41 45.99
CA GLU A 199 -1.87 19.68 46.99
C GLU A 199 -2.03 20.49 48.29
N SER A 200 -2.98 20.08 49.14
CA SER A 200 -3.18 20.72 50.44
C SER A 200 -1.91 20.60 51.29
N GLY A 201 -1.29 21.74 51.59
CA GLY A 201 -0.07 21.83 52.41
C GLY A 201 1.20 22.16 51.62
N GLU A 202 1.18 22.17 50.29
CA GLU A 202 2.29 22.67 49.48
C GLU A 202 2.30 24.21 49.47
N LYS A 203 3.40 24.81 49.95
CA LYS A 203 3.52 26.26 50.12
C LYS A 203 4.66 26.88 49.34
N PHE A 204 5.48 26.05 48.71
CA PHE A 204 6.64 26.47 47.93
C PHE A 204 6.61 25.82 46.55
N MET A 205 7.48 26.28 45.66
CA MET A 205 7.69 25.70 44.35
C MET A 205 9.15 25.83 43.92
N TYR A 206 9.61 24.94 43.04
CA TYR A 206 10.95 24.98 42.46
C TYR A 206 10.89 24.79 40.94
N TRP A 207 11.94 25.20 40.24
CA TRP A 207 12.05 25.05 38.79
C TRP A 207 12.66 23.69 38.43
N ASP A 208 11.91 22.83 37.75
CA ASP A 208 12.33 21.47 37.38
C ASP A 208 13.08 21.40 36.03
N GLY A 209 13.21 22.55 35.34
CA GLY A 209 13.93 22.67 34.06
C GLY A 209 13.07 23.23 32.95
N ASP A 210 11.76 22.96 32.96
CA ASP A 210 10.80 23.50 32.00
C ASP A 210 9.55 24.15 32.62
N HIS A 211 9.19 23.81 33.86
CA HIS A 211 8.09 24.44 34.59
C HIS A 211 8.37 24.43 36.10
N TYR A 212 7.49 25.09 36.87
CA TYR A 212 7.53 25.03 38.33
C TYR A 212 6.73 23.84 38.85
N GLU A 213 7.30 23.11 39.81
CA GLU A 213 6.62 22.08 40.58
C GLU A 213 6.40 22.49 42.04
N PRO A 214 5.23 22.18 42.63
CA PRO A 214 4.94 22.53 44.01
C PRO A 214 5.63 21.58 45.01
N VAL A 215 6.07 22.12 46.15
CA VAL A 215 6.71 21.37 47.24
C VAL A 215 6.22 21.85 48.61
N LYS A 216 6.34 20.97 49.60
CA LYS A 216 5.87 21.24 50.98
C LYS A 216 6.85 22.08 51.78
N ASP A 217 8.14 21.80 51.66
CA ASP A 217 9.18 22.36 52.50
C ASP A 217 10.25 23.11 51.70
N GLU A 218 10.74 24.21 52.26
CA GLU A 218 11.80 25.06 51.69
C GLU A 218 13.19 24.40 51.72
N LYS A 219 13.37 23.35 52.54
CA LYS A 219 14.65 22.67 52.76
C LYS A 219 14.80 21.36 51.97
N GLN A 220 13.90 21.11 51.03
CA GLN A 220 13.96 19.90 50.22
C GLN A 220 15.16 19.97 49.26
N ASP A 221 15.97 18.91 49.21
CA ASP A 221 17.14 18.86 48.32
C ASP A 221 16.71 18.56 46.89
N VAL A 222 16.30 19.61 46.18
CA VAL A 222 15.83 19.56 44.78
C VAL A 222 16.85 20.14 43.79
N GLY A 223 18.03 20.56 44.27
CA GLY A 223 19.09 21.12 43.41
C GLY A 223 18.72 22.44 42.70
N ALA A 224 17.61 23.07 43.06
CA ALA A 224 17.09 24.31 42.47
C ALA A 224 16.64 25.29 43.56
N ALA A 225 16.54 26.58 43.21
CA ALA A 225 16.04 27.60 44.14
C ALA A 225 14.55 27.36 44.45
N ILE A 226 14.23 27.18 45.73
CA ILE A 226 12.85 27.07 46.20
C ILE A 226 12.32 28.47 46.50
N ILE A 227 11.15 28.79 45.97
CA ILE A 227 10.48 30.08 46.16
C ILE A 227 9.07 29.88 46.70
N PRO A 228 8.47 30.90 47.35
CA PRO A 228 7.08 30.82 47.80
C PRO A 228 6.12 30.52 46.64
N LEU A 229 5.14 29.66 46.89
CA LEU A 229 4.16 29.24 45.89
C LEU A 229 3.36 30.44 45.38
N ASN A 230 3.46 30.70 44.08
CA ASN A 230 2.59 31.62 43.37
C ASN A 230 1.85 30.87 42.27
N ILE A 231 0.51 30.79 42.40
CA ILE A 231 -0.35 30.02 41.49
C ILE A 231 -0.28 30.54 40.05
N GLN A 232 -0.14 31.85 39.85
CA GLN A 232 -0.04 32.44 38.51
C GLN A 232 1.27 31.99 37.86
N THR A 233 2.39 32.19 38.54
CA THR A 233 3.72 31.76 38.05
C THR A 233 3.77 30.24 37.82
N LEU A 234 3.23 29.44 38.75
CA LEU A 234 3.16 27.98 38.63
C LEU A 234 2.47 27.53 37.33
N THR A 235 1.36 28.19 36.99
CA THR A 235 0.53 27.79 35.84
C THR A 235 0.98 28.40 34.51
N GLN A 236 1.46 29.65 34.55
CA GLN A 236 1.74 30.47 33.37
C GLN A 236 3.22 30.45 32.97
N GLN A 237 4.16 30.31 33.91
CA GLN A 237 5.60 30.39 33.63
C GLN A 237 6.18 29.04 33.23
N ARG A 238 6.54 28.90 31.96
CA ARG A 238 7.07 27.67 31.38
C ARG A 238 8.11 27.95 30.31
N LYS A 239 9.06 27.03 30.14
CA LYS A 239 10.04 27.02 29.06
C LYS A 239 9.41 26.50 27.77
N ILE A 240 9.71 27.16 26.67
CA ILE A 240 9.31 26.75 25.34
C ILE A 240 10.46 25.94 24.75
N ASN A 241 10.36 24.61 24.85
CA ASN A 241 11.39 23.67 24.40
C ASN A 241 11.50 23.58 22.87
N LEU A 242 10.48 24.02 22.12
CA LEU A 242 10.48 24.07 20.66
C LEU A 242 10.37 25.51 20.17
N PRO A 243 11.48 26.27 20.15
CA PRO A 243 11.47 27.67 19.72
C PRO A 243 11.03 27.84 18.27
N ASP A 244 11.24 26.83 17.41
CA ASP A 244 10.79 26.84 16.02
C ASP A 244 9.25 26.86 15.90
N THR A 245 8.50 26.55 16.94
CA THR A 245 7.02 26.68 16.90
C THR A 245 6.54 28.12 17.03
N LEU A 246 7.43 29.04 17.43
CA LEU A 246 7.09 30.45 17.62
C LEU A 246 6.83 31.13 16.28
N THR A 247 5.83 32.01 16.29
CA THR A 247 5.40 32.80 15.13
C THR A 247 5.23 34.26 15.54
N SER A 248 4.91 35.14 14.58
CA SER A 248 4.60 36.54 14.88
C SER A 248 3.47 36.70 15.90
N TYR A 249 2.56 35.73 16.03
CA TYR A 249 1.50 35.72 17.05
C TYR A 249 2.03 35.57 18.49
N SER A 250 3.27 35.08 18.65
CA SER A 250 3.93 34.92 19.94
C SER A 250 4.51 36.23 20.49
N ILE A 251 4.63 37.25 19.64
CA ILE A 251 5.12 38.58 20.05
C ILE A 251 4.11 39.18 21.04
N GLY A 252 4.61 39.64 22.20
CA GLY A 252 3.79 40.14 23.31
C GLY A 252 3.19 39.05 24.21
N LYS A 253 3.42 37.77 23.92
CA LYS A 253 2.97 36.62 24.73
C LYS A 253 4.10 35.70 25.17
N VAL A 254 5.31 35.96 24.67
CA VAL A 254 6.49 35.15 24.93
C VAL A 254 7.60 36.10 25.35
N TRP A 255 8.38 35.62 26.30
CA TRP A 255 9.57 36.29 26.81
C TRP A 255 10.78 35.41 26.56
N TYR A 256 11.98 35.98 26.60
CA TYR A 256 13.20 35.26 26.33
C TYR A 256 14.35 35.68 27.24
N LYS A 257 15.31 34.78 27.39
CA LYS A 257 16.61 35.03 27.98
C LYS A 257 17.68 34.43 27.08
N GLY A 258 18.69 35.21 26.75
CA GLY A 258 19.80 34.72 25.93
C GLY A 258 20.77 35.80 25.52
N HIS A 259 21.93 35.38 25.05
CA HIS A 259 22.90 36.22 24.35
C HIS A 259 23.54 35.40 23.23
N GLY A 260 23.78 36.01 22.07
CA GLY A 260 24.38 35.30 20.94
C GLY A 260 23.45 34.25 20.34
N LYS A 261 23.81 32.97 20.35
CA LYS A 261 23.00 31.90 19.74
C LYS A 261 22.08 31.17 20.72
N ASP A 262 22.33 31.29 22.02
CA ASP A 262 21.63 30.53 23.06
C ASP A 262 20.47 31.35 23.63
N HIS A 263 19.34 31.29 22.94
CA HIS A 263 18.10 31.92 23.36
C HIS A 263 17.13 30.89 23.92
N GLU A 264 16.74 31.08 25.17
CA GLU A 264 15.67 30.35 25.82
C GLU A 264 14.39 31.20 25.82
N PHE A 265 13.25 30.57 25.60
CA PHE A 265 11.96 31.24 25.48
C PHE A 265 11.00 30.74 26.54
N PHE A 266 10.11 31.63 26.99
CA PHE A 266 9.23 31.44 28.13
C PHE A 266 7.83 31.98 27.85
N THR A 267 6.82 31.35 28.44
CA THR A 267 5.41 31.70 28.23
C THR A 267 4.90 32.89 29.05
N ASP A 268 5.63 33.31 30.08
CA ASP A 268 5.26 34.46 30.91
C ASP A 268 6.47 35.36 31.22
N SER A 269 6.16 36.56 31.68
CA SER A 269 7.12 37.58 32.11
C SER A 269 7.67 37.29 33.51
N GLY A 270 8.63 38.09 33.96
CA GLY A 270 9.13 38.06 35.33
C GLY A 270 10.57 37.56 35.44
N ALA A 271 10.91 37.06 36.62
CA ALA A 271 12.25 36.61 36.96
C ALA A 271 12.64 35.36 36.17
N TYR A 272 13.91 35.25 35.80
CA TYR A 272 14.46 34.09 35.13
C TYR A 272 14.55 32.92 36.14
N PRO A 273 13.99 31.74 35.85
CA PRO A 273 13.87 30.69 36.86
C PRO A 273 15.19 30.16 37.44
N LEU A 274 16.29 30.22 36.67
CA LEU A 274 17.62 29.80 37.13
C LEU A 274 18.41 30.90 37.84
N ASP A 275 18.04 32.18 37.65
CA ASP A 275 18.66 33.33 38.31
C ASP A 275 17.60 34.41 38.51
N THR A 276 17.02 34.43 39.71
CA THR A 276 15.89 35.29 40.05
C THR A 276 16.24 36.78 40.06
N GLN A 277 17.52 37.15 40.05
CA GLN A 277 17.96 38.54 39.93
C GLN A 277 17.83 39.08 38.50
N ARG A 278 17.72 38.18 37.51
CA ARG A 278 17.59 38.56 36.10
C ARG A 278 16.13 38.51 35.69
N VAL A 279 15.72 39.48 34.89
CA VAL A 279 14.36 39.56 34.34
C VAL A 279 14.36 39.12 32.88
N LEU A 280 13.32 38.39 32.48
CA LEU A 280 13.09 37.99 31.10
C LEU A 280 12.73 39.19 30.21
N LYS A 281 13.21 39.20 28.97
CA LYS A 281 12.93 40.28 28.01
C LYS A 281 11.74 39.89 27.12
N PRO A 282 10.85 40.85 26.75
CA PRO A 282 9.75 40.55 25.83
C PRO A 282 10.31 40.15 24.46
N LEU A 283 9.69 39.15 23.83
CA LEU A 283 10.08 38.68 22.49
C LEU A 283 9.89 39.79 21.45
N SER A 284 10.95 40.10 20.71
CA SER A 284 10.92 41.02 19.58
C SER A 284 10.90 40.28 18.25
N ASN A 285 10.43 40.95 17.19
CA ASN A 285 10.43 40.42 15.84
C ASN A 285 11.86 40.07 15.36
N THR A 286 12.87 40.85 15.76
CA THR A 286 14.27 40.62 15.41
C THR A 286 14.85 39.35 16.01
N ILE A 287 14.49 39.02 17.25
CA ILE A 287 14.92 37.79 17.91
C ILE A 287 14.19 36.59 17.32
N LEU A 288 12.87 36.73 17.09
CA LEU A 288 12.05 35.71 16.46
C LEU A 288 12.63 35.30 15.10
N THR A 289 12.81 36.23 14.16
CA THR A 289 13.28 35.89 12.80
C THR A 289 14.71 35.39 12.74
N LYS A 290 15.57 35.81 13.67
CA LYS A 290 16.99 35.42 13.69
C LYS A 290 17.24 34.06 14.34
N TYR A 291 16.44 33.68 15.33
CA TYR A 291 16.71 32.49 16.17
C TYR A 291 15.60 31.45 16.18
N THR A 292 14.46 31.71 15.54
CA THR A 292 13.38 30.73 15.39
C THR A 292 13.08 30.50 13.91
N SER A 293 12.98 29.25 13.48
CA SER A 293 12.64 28.91 12.09
C SER A 293 11.42 28.00 12.04
N ASN A 294 10.25 28.61 11.93
CA ASN A 294 8.99 27.87 11.80
C ASN A 294 8.96 26.93 10.60
N TYR A 295 9.60 27.31 9.50
CA TYR A 295 9.74 26.46 8.32
C TYR A 295 10.49 25.16 8.61
N ARG A 296 11.52 25.18 9.47
CA ARG A 296 12.26 23.96 9.84
C ARG A 296 11.37 22.98 10.60
N TYR A 297 10.55 23.49 11.51
CA TYR A 297 9.58 22.68 12.25
C TYR A 297 8.51 22.10 11.33
N LEU A 298 7.89 22.92 10.48
CA LEU A 298 6.88 22.48 9.52
C LEU A 298 7.44 21.44 8.54
N LEU A 299 8.64 21.67 8.02
CA LEU A 299 9.32 20.75 7.10
C LEU A 299 9.60 19.41 7.78
N THR A 300 10.13 19.43 9.00
CA THR A 300 10.38 18.20 9.77
C THR A 300 9.09 17.42 9.97
N ARG A 301 7.99 18.10 10.37
CA ARG A 301 6.68 17.47 10.57
C ARG A 301 6.10 16.89 9.27
N LEU A 302 6.29 17.59 8.14
CA LEU A 302 5.91 17.13 6.82
C LEU A 302 6.68 15.88 6.41
N VAL A 303 8.01 15.86 6.61
CA VAL A 303 8.86 14.70 6.31
C VAL A 303 8.40 13.47 7.11
N TRP A 304 8.21 13.61 8.42
CA TRP A 304 7.70 12.53 9.26
C TRP A 304 6.33 12.01 8.79
N PHE A 305 5.43 12.91 8.39
CA PHE A 305 4.12 12.54 7.85
C PHE A 305 4.24 11.75 6.53
N LEU A 306 5.10 12.20 5.61
CA LEU A 306 5.35 11.49 4.35
C LEU A 306 5.97 10.10 4.59
N CYS A 307 6.93 9.98 5.50
CA CYS A 307 7.51 8.70 5.88
C CYS A 307 6.46 7.74 6.48
N ALA A 308 5.59 8.22 7.36
CA ALA A 308 4.51 7.43 7.95
C ALA A 308 3.50 6.97 6.88
N ALA A 309 3.11 7.86 5.97
CA ALA A 309 2.21 7.54 4.86
C ALA A 309 2.81 6.48 3.94
N PHE A 310 4.10 6.59 3.61
CA PHE A 310 4.81 5.60 2.81
C PHE A 310 4.88 4.24 3.51
N PHE A 311 5.22 4.22 4.81
CA PHE A 311 5.27 3.00 5.60
C PHE A 311 3.90 2.29 5.67
N VAL A 312 2.83 3.03 5.97
CA VAL A 312 1.46 2.48 5.99
C VAL A 312 1.04 1.98 4.60
N GLY A 313 1.44 2.69 3.53
CA GLY A 313 1.23 2.25 2.15
C GLY A 313 1.90 0.91 1.86
N ILE A 314 3.16 0.75 2.25
CA ILE A 314 3.89 -0.52 2.15
C ILE A 314 3.17 -1.61 2.95
N CYS A 315 2.83 -1.37 4.21
CA CYS A 315 2.10 -2.34 5.04
C CYS A 315 0.77 -2.76 4.40
N GLY A 316 0.03 -1.83 3.78
CA GLY A 316 -1.19 -2.12 3.03
C GLY A 316 -0.94 -3.03 1.82
N ILE A 317 0.14 -2.77 1.06
CA ILE A 317 0.56 -3.62 -0.06
C ILE A 317 0.92 -5.02 0.44
N TRP A 318 1.70 -5.14 1.52
CA TRP A 318 2.04 -6.43 2.12
C TRP A 318 0.79 -7.18 2.62
N ALA A 319 -0.13 -6.50 3.29
CA ALA A 319 -1.39 -7.08 3.75
C ALA A 319 -2.27 -7.58 2.59
N SER A 320 -2.27 -6.86 1.46
CA SER A 320 -3.00 -7.28 0.26
C SER A 320 -2.46 -8.57 -0.37
N LYS A 321 -1.18 -8.90 -0.13
CA LYS A 321 -0.53 -10.12 -0.62
C LYS A 321 -0.73 -11.34 0.30
N LEU A 322 -1.25 -11.16 1.52
CA LEU A 322 -1.54 -12.26 2.44
C LEU A 322 -2.74 -13.08 1.96
N LYS A 323 -2.46 -14.24 1.36
CA LYS A 323 -3.44 -15.26 0.99
C LYS A 323 -3.81 -16.10 2.22
N LYS A 324 -5.11 -16.41 2.41
CA LYS A 324 -5.59 -17.32 3.47
C LYS A 324 -5.99 -18.63 2.84
N GLU A 325 -5.45 -19.75 3.32
CA GLU A 325 -5.92 -21.07 2.92
C GLU A 325 -7.34 -21.31 3.48
N VAL A 326 -8.29 -21.60 2.60
CA VAL A 326 -9.64 -22.05 2.98
C VAL A 326 -9.66 -23.56 2.82
N LYS A 327 -9.56 -24.29 3.93
CA LYS A 327 -9.78 -25.73 3.96
C LYS A 327 -11.27 -25.98 3.73
N ALA A 328 -11.64 -26.55 2.59
CA ALA A 328 -13.03 -26.89 2.28
C ALA A 328 -13.60 -27.82 3.37
N ARG A 329 -14.60 -27.36 4.13
CA ARG A 329 -15.37 -28.25 5.00
C ARG A 329 -16.31 -29.05 4.13
N HIS A 330 -16.14 -30.37 4.13
CA HIS A 330 -17.16 -31.30 3.65
C HIS A 330 -18.45 -31.09 4.46
N LYS A 331 -19.56 -30.88 3.77
CA LYS A 331 -20.91 -30.92 4.36
C LYS A 331 -21.58 -32.20 3.82
N PRO A 332 -21.98 -33.16 4.67
CA PRO A 332 -22.75 -34.32 4.21
C PRO A 332 -24.13 -33.88 3.73
N GLN A 333 -24.58 -34.47 2.62
CA GLN A 333 -25.98 -34.47 2.21
C GLN A 333 -26.80 -35.32 3.19
N GLU A 334 -27.92 -34.80 3.66
CA GLU A 334 -29.06 -35.58 4.13
C GLU A 334 -30.27 -35.21 3.27
N GLU A 335 -30.71 -36.16 2.44
CA GLU A 335 -32.11 -36.29 2.02
C GLU A 335 -32.86 -37.04 3.14
N ASN A 336 -34.03 -36.57 3.58
CA ASN A 336 -35.30 -37.23 3.22
C ASN A 336 -36.56 -36.49 3.73
N SER A 337 -37.56 -36.45 2.83
CA SER A 337 -39.02 -36.62 3.01
C SER A 337 -39.83 -35.91 4.13
N THR A 338 -40.76 -35.08 3.65
CA THR A 338 -42.24 -35.15 3.87
C THR A 338 -42.84 -34.92 5.27
N SER A 339 -43.65 -33.86 5.41
CA SER A 339 -45.11 -33.97 5.65
C SER A 339 -45.77 -32.60 5.81
N GLU A 340 -46.90 -32.42 5.13
CA GLU A 340 -47.91 -31.38 5.37
C GLU A 340 -48.36 -31.33 6.84
N SER A 341 -48.58 -30.13 7.38
CA SER A 341 -49.76 -29.87 8.20
C SER A 341 -50.04 -28.36 8.29
N ASP A 342 -51.15 -28.02 7.67
CA ASP A 342 -51.98 -26.83 7.80
C ASP A 342 -52.15 -26.37 9.26
N PHE A 343 -51.99 -25.07 9.55
CA PHE A 343 -52.81 -24.39 10.57
C PHE A 343 -52.83 -22.88 10.34
N SER A 344 -54.04 -22.41 10.03
CA SER A 344 -54.55 -21.04 10.07
C SER A 344 -54.22 -20.29 11.36
N GLU A 345 -53.84 -19.02 11.26
CA GLU A 345 -54.67 -17.90 11.74
C GLU A 345 -54.10 -16.55 11.27
N SER A 346 -55.01 -15.71 10.77
CA SER A 346 -54.76 -14.36 10.26
C SER A 346 -55.02 -13.31 11.38
N PRO A 347 -55.10 -11.99 11.11
CA PRO A 347 -54.35 -10.96 11.83
C PRO A 347 -55.24 -10.05 12.69
N LEU A 348 -54.68 -9.07 13.41
CA LEU A 348 -55.15 -7.67 13.51
C LEU A 348 -54.53 -6.92 14.72
N MET A 349 -53.86 -5.82 14.38
CA MET A 349 -53.94 -4.46 14.96
C MET A 349 -53.77 -4.24 16.47
N ALA A 350 -52.78 -3.42 16.80
CA ALA A 350 -52.96 -2.31 17.74
C ALA A 350 -51.93 -1.20 17.46
N GLU A 351 -52.37 -0.25 16.64
CA GLU A 351 -52.25 1.20 16.78
C GLU A 351 -51.23 1.74 17.79
N GLN A 352 -50.21 2.41 17.25
CA GLN A 352 -49.17 3.14 17.96
C GLN A 352 -49.65 4.58 18.15
N SER A 353 -50.12 4.89 19.37
CA SER A 353 -50.47 6.24 19.79
C SER A 353 -49.19 7.05 20.07
N GLU A 354 -49.14 8.21 19.42
CA GLU A 354 -48.10 9.22 19.51
C GLU A 354 -48.00 9.90 20.89
N ARG A 355 -46.75 10.30 21.21
CA ARG A 355 -46.36 11.52 21.95
C ARG A 355 -46.81 11.65 23.41
N ASN A 356 -45.83 11.84 24.30
CA ASN A 356 -45.59 13.17 24.86
C ASN A 356 -44.26 13.28 25.62
N LEU A 357 -43.73 14.50 25.56
CA LEU A 357 -42.53 15.07 26.15
C LEU A 357 -42.60 15.19 27.69
N ALA A 358 -41.43 15.47 28.27
CA ALA A 358 -41.12 15.99 29.62
C ALA A 358 -41.04 14.88 30.69
N LEU A 359 -39.88 14.64 31.32
CA LEU A 359 -38.98 15.58 32.02
C LEU A 359 -37.55 15.03 32.12
#